data_AF-A0A382DB29-F1
#
_entry.id   AF-A0A382DB29-F1
#
_cell.length_a   1.000
_cell.length_b   1.000
_cell.length_c   1.000
_cell.angle_alpha   90.00
_cell.angle_beta   90.00
_cell.angle_gamma   90.00
#
_symmetry.space_group_name_H-M   'P 1'
#
loop_
_entity.id
_entity.type
_entity.pdbx_description
1 polymer ?
#
loop_
_entity_poly.entity_id
_entity_poly.type
_entity_poly.pdbx_seq_one_letter_code
_entity_poly.pdbx_strand_id
1 'polypeptide(L)'
;MPLFIPLFILSNLYGQCDSAYTYYSELPSNVTILIGDSCLYDADIEVLDSIITKNNLNYQSPLELGTQTWFNGRLRFLVAGNYGNSSGVNDTIYILPENIGNWTGMASLYLEWNRISDLPESFSDMEGLQSFYINNNVVTSLGDSIGNLFNLYFLDLGYNELASIPESFCNLTNLTYLWLFNNN
;
A
#
# COMPACT_ATOMS: atom_id res chain seq x y z
N MET A 1 -28.70 -55.83 13.38
CA MET A 1 -28.41 -54.51 13.99
C MET A 1 -27.27 -53.89 13.22
N PRO A 2 -27.50 -52.85 12.39
CA PRO A 2 -26.41 -52.19 11.69
C PRO A 2 -25.59 -51.37 12.69
N LEU A 3 -24.27 -51.47 12.57
CA LEU A 3 -23.29 -50.75 13.34
C LEU A 3 -23.26 -49.29 12.85
N PHE A 4 -23.80 -48.35 13.63
CA PHE A 4 -23.64 -46.93 13.37
C PHE A 4 -22.24 -46.52 13.82
N ILE A 5 -21.35 -46.26 12.86
CA ILE A 5 -20.10 -45.53 13.11
C ILE A 5 -20.47 -44.05 12.91
N PRO A 6 -20.44 -43.20 13.95
CA PRO A 6 -20.59 -41.78 13.73
C PRO A 6 -19.31 -41.29 13.06
N LEU A 7 -19.42 -40.99 11.76
CA LEU A 7 -18.45 -40.16 11.07
C LEU A 7 -18.55 -38.77 11.69
N PHE A 8 -17.75 -38.50 12.73
CA PHE A 8 -17.54 -37.14 13.19
C PHE A 8 -16.76 -36.44 12.08
N ILE A 9 -17.50 -35.78 11.18
CA ILE A 9 -16.98 -34.64 10.45
C ILE A 9 -16.44 -33.69 11.52
N LEU A 10 -15.11 -33.56 11.57
CA LEU A 10 -14.45 -32.44 12.20
C LEU A 10 -15.04 -31.20 11.54
N SER A 11 -16.03 -30.58 12.18
CA SER A 11 -16.41 -29.21 11.88
C SER A 11 -15.14 -28.40 12.07
N ASN A 12 -14.55 -27.96 10.96
CA ASN A 12 -13.41 -27.07 10.94
C ASN A 12 -13.66 -25.96 11.97
N LEU A 13 -12.72 -25.77 12.89
CA LEU A 13 -12.76 -24.66 13.82
C LEU A 13 -12.72 -23.36 13.01
N TYR A 14 -13.89 -22.77 12.77
CA TYR A 14 -14.01 -21.42 12.23
C TYR A 14 -13.62 -20.42 13.33
N GLY A 15 -12.33 -20.27 13.58
CA GLY A 15 -11.78 -18.99 14.02
C GLY A 15 -11.60 -18.13 12.77
N GLN A 16 -12.70 -17.64 12.19
CA GLN A 16 -12.71 -16.87 10.94
C GLN A 16 -12.35 -15.41 11.23
N CYS A 17 -11.09 -15.17 11.54
CA CYS A 17 -10.50 -13.85 11.81
C CYS A 17 -11.15 -13.04 12.94
N ASP A 18 -10.44 -12.01 13.41
CA ASP A 18 -11.07 -10.96 14.21
C ASP A 18 -12.00 -10.11 13.33
N SER A 19 -12.97 -9.42 13.93
CA SER A 19 -14.04 -8.71 13.19
C SER A 19 -13.58 -7.54 12.29
N ALA A 20 -12.30 -7.17 12.33
CA ALA A 20 -11.71 -6.12 11.50
C ALA A 20 -10.84 -6.69 10.37
N TYR A 21 -10.92 -8.00 10.14
CA TYR A 21 -10.14 -8.72 9.15
C TYR A 21 -11.05 -9.61 8.32
N THR A 22 -10.78 -9.68 7.03
CA THR A 22 -11.46 -10.54 6.09
C THR A 22 -10.61 -11.77 5.79
N TYR A 23 -11.21 -12.95 5.90
CA TYR A 23 -10.57 -14.21 5.51
C TYR A 23 -10.63 -14.38 3.98
N TYR A 24 -9.47 -14.63 3.38
CA TYR A 24 -9.35 -15.02 1.98
C TYR A 24 -8.98 -16.50 1.87
N SER A 25 -9.85 -17.31 1.26
CA SER A 25 -9.61 -18.75 1.07
C SER A 25 -8.50 -19.05 0.07
N GLU A 26 -8.28 -18.14 -0.87
CA GLU A 26 -7.22 -18.20 -1.88
C GLU A 26 -6.61 -16.82 -2.05
N LEU A 27 -5.29 -16.78 -2.24
CA LEU A 27 -4.53 -15.55 -2.46
C LEU A 27 -3.96 -15.56 -3.89
N PRO A 28 -4.08 -14.45 -4.64
CA PRO A 28 -3.40 -14.26 -5.91
C PRO A 28 -1.86 -14.43 -5.83
N SER A 29 -1.21 -14.80 -6.92
CA SER A 29 0.25 -15.08 -6.95
C SER A 29 1.14 -13.87 -6.63
N ASN A 30 0.60 -12.65 -6.75
CA ASN A 30 1.25 -11.39 -6.42
C ASN A 30 1.14 -11.03 -4.92
N VAL A 31 0.45 -11.84 -4.12
CA VAL A 31 0.29 -11.64 -2.67
C VAL A 31 1.21 -12.60 -1.91
N THR A 32 2.07 -12.03 -1.05
CA THR A 32 2.94 -12.78 -0.14
C THR A 32 2.55 -12.51 1.31
N ILE A 33 2.33 -13.57 2.10
CA ILE A 33 2.19 -13.48 3.55
C ILE A 33 3.54 -13.87 4.18
N LEU A 34 4.22 -12.92 4.83
CA LEU A 34 5.50 -13.20 5.51
C LEU A 34 5.28 -13.95 6.82
N ILE A 35 4.34 -13.45 7.63
CA ILE A 35 3.92 -14.02 8.91
C ILE A 35 2.41 -13.82 9.03
N GLY A 36 1.72 -14.78 9.64
CA GLY A 36 0.27 -14.76 9.84
C GLY A 36 -0.45 -15.73 8.91
N ASP A 37 -1.75 -15.56 8.80
CA ASP A 37 -2.65 -16.30 7.92
C ASP A 37 -3.27 -15.36 6.87
N SER A 38 -4.28 -15.85 6.16
CA SER A 38 -4.99 -15.10 5.12
C SER A 38 -6.11 -14.19 5.69
N CYS A 39 -6.06 -13.84 6.98
CA CYS A 39 -6.90 -12.81 7.56
C CYS A 39 -6.25 -11.44 7.31
N LEU A 40 -6.80 -10.67 6.37
CA LEU A 40 -6.23 -9.38 5.95
C LEU A 40 -7.09 -8.23 6.48
N TYR A 41 -6.44 -7.17 6.97
CA TYR A 41 -7.08 -6.07 7.66
C TYR A 41 -7.95 -5.25 6.71
N ASP A 42 -9.22 -5.07 7.08
CA ASP A 42 -10.24 -4.53 6.18
C ASP A 42 -9.88 -3.12 5.70
N ALA A 43 -9.36 -2.26 6.58
CA ALA A 43 -9.00 -0.90 6.20
C ALA A 43 -7.83 -0.84 5.21
N ASP A 44 -6.89 -1.80 5.24
CA ASP A 44 -5.80 -1.83 4.26
C ASP A 44 -6.34 -2.26 2.88
N ILE A 45 -7.31 -3.20 2.86
CA ILE A 45 -8.02 -3.65 1.65
C ILE A 45 -8.87 -2.53 1.05
N GLU A 46 -9.59 -1.77 1.87
CA GLU A 46 -10.41 -0.64 1.42
C GLU A 46 -9.60 0.45 0.70
N VAL A 47 -8.35 0.68 1.11
CA VAL A 47 -7.47 1.61 0.41
C VAL A 47 -7.05 1.07 -0.96
N LEU A 48 -6.70 -0.21 -1.05
CA LEU A 48 -6.40 -0.87 -2.33
C LEU A 48 -7.60 -0.73 -3.29
N ASP A 49 -8.82 -1.01 -2.81
CA ASP A 49 -10.06 -0.82 -3.56
C ASP A 49 -10.28 0.65 -3.98
N SER A 50 -10.00 1.59 -3.08
CA SER A 50 -10.12 3.02 -3.36
C SER A 50 -9.14 3.49 -4.43
N ILE A 51 -7.91 2.95 -4.47
CA ILE A 51 -6.95 3.21 -5.55
C ILE A 51 -7.51 2.69 -6.89
N ILE A 52 -8.04 1.46 -6.91
CA ILE A 52 -8.61 0.86 -8.12
C ILE A 52 -9.76 1.72 -8.64
N THR A 53 -10.73 2.02 -7.78
CA THR A 53 -11.97 2.71 -8.15
C THR A 53 -11.72 4.16 -8.57
N LYS A 54 -10.89 4.92 -7.83
CA LYS A 54 -10.57 6.32 -8.19
C LYS A 54 -9.83 6.44 -9.52
N ASN A 55 -9.06 5.43 -9.91
CA ASN A 55 -8.28 5.43 -11.14
C ASN A 55 -8.93 4.61 -12.27
N ASN A 56 -10.11 4.04 -12.04
CA ASN A 56 -10.81 3.15 -12.96
C ASN A 56 -9.93 1.98 -13.46
N LEU A 57 -9.09 1.43 -12.57
CA LEU A 57 -8.21 0.31 -12.90
C LEU A 57 -9.05 -0.97 -13.08
N ASN A 58 -8.67 -1.80 -14.04
CA ASN A 58 -9.39 -3.05 -14.31
C ASN A 58 -8.81 -4.21 -13.50
N TYR A 59 -9.21 -4.30 -12.23
CA TYR A 59 -8.92 -5.44 -11.36
C TYR A 59 -10.24 -6.04 -10.86
N GLN A 60 -10.26 -7.36 -10.65
CA GLN A 60 -11.43 -8.05 -10.11
C GLN A 60 -11.41 -8.12 -8.58
N SER A 61 -10.26 -7.84 -7.97
CA SER A 61 -10.08 -7.83 -6.52
C SER A 61 -9.00 -6.81 -6.12
N PRO A 62 -9.12 -6.17 -4.94
CA PRO A 62 -8.04 -5.36 -4.35
C PRO A 62 -6.71 -6.11 -4.22
N LEU A 63 -6.76 -7.44 -4.05
CA LEU A 63 -5.57 -8.29 -3.93
C LEU A 63 -4.81 -8.48 -5.25
N GLU A 64 -5.37 -8.08 -6.39
CA GLU A 64 -4.69 -8.12 -7.69
C GLU A 64 -3.88 -6.85 -7.97
N LEU A 65 -4.08 -5.77 -7.20
CA LEU A 65 -3.38 -4.51 -7.38
C LEU A 65 -1.90 -4.63 -6.97
N GLY A 66 -1.00 -4.57 -7.93
CA GLY A 66 0.45 -4.54 -7.68
C GLY A 66 0.98 -5.81 -7.01
N THR A 67 2.25 -5.81 -6.59
CA THR A 67 2.78 -6.89 -5.75
C THR A 67 2.66 -6.51 -4.28
N GLN A 68 2.06 -7.39 -3.48
CA GLN A 68 1.70 -7.12 -2.10
C GLN A 68 2.46 -8.04 -1.15
N THR A 69 2.96 -7.48 -0.06
CA THR A 69 3.52 -8.25 1.05
C THR A 69 2.86 -7.86 2.36
N TRP A 70 2.33 -8.87 3.04
CA TRP A 70 1.55 -8.74 4.26
C TRP A 70 2.29 -9.36 5.45
N PHE A 71 2.06 -8.79 6.64
CA PHE A 71 2.64 -9.27 7.89
C PHE A 71 1.59 -9.16 9.00
N ASN A 72 1.23 -10.29 9.59
CA ASN A 72 0.17 -10.41 10.60
C ASN A 72 -1.12 -9.69 10.16
N GLY A 73 -1.54 -9.92 8.92
CA GLY A 73 -2.76 -9.35 8.36
C GLY A 73 -2.69 -7.87 7.95
N ARG A 74 -1.56 -7.17 8.16
CA ARG A 74 -1.37 -5.77 7.72
C ARG A 74 -0.52 -5.68 6.45
N LEU A 75 -0.88 -4.78 5.54
CA LEU A 75 -0.09 -4.53 4.33
C LEU A 75 1.20 -3.79 4.72
N ARG A 76 2.35 -4.35 4.35
CA ARG A 76 3.67 -3.79 4.68
C ARG A 76 4.43 -3.28 3.45
N PHE A 77 4.26 -3.94 2.31
CA PHE A 77 4.91 -3.54 1.07
C PHE A 77 3.91 -3.58 -0.06
N LEU A 78 3.88 -2.52 -0.85
CA LEU A 78 3.13 -2.46 -2.10
C LEU A 78 4.03 -1.98 -3.22
N VAL A 79 4.21 -2.84 -4.22
CA VAL A 79 4.83 -2.47 -5.50
C VAL A 79 3.73 -2.16 -6.49
N ALA A 80 3.49 -0.88 -6.73
CA ALA A 80 2.43 -0.35 -7.59
C ALA A 80 2.97 0.67 -8.62
N GLY A 81 4.26 0.57 -8.98
CA GLY A 81 4.81 1.31 -10.10
C GLY A 81 4.26 0.82 -11.44
N ASN A 82 4.12 1.69 -12.42
CA ASN A 82 3.65 1.32 -13.76
C ASN A 82 4.85 0.98 -14.67
N TYR A 83 5.34 -0.25 -14.53
CA TYR A 83 6.53 -0.72 -15.24
C TYR A 83 6.24 -1.36 -16.61
N GLY A 84 4.97 -1.44 -17.02
CA GLY A 84 4.56 -2.19 -18.23
C GLY A 84 4.81 -3.71 -18.12
N ASN A 85 4.89 -4.26 -16.90
CA ASN A 85 5.05 -5.69 -16.63
C ASN A 85 4.22 -6.11 -15.41
N SER A 86 4.29 -7.39 -15.03
CA SER A 86 3.45 -7.98 -13.98
C SER A 86 3.89 -7.69 -12.53
N SER A 87 4.96 -6.92 -12.30
CA SER A 87 5.47 -6.65 -10.94
C SER A 87 4.75 -5.48 -10.25
N GLY A 88 4.12 -4.60 -11.04
CA GLY A 88 3.45 -3.40 -10.55
C GLY A 88 1.99 -3.34 -11.02
N VAL A 89 1.50 -2.15 -11.36
CA VAL A 89 0.11 -1.97 -11.82
C VAL A 89 -0.06 -2.23 -13.32
N ASN A 90 -1.26 -2.67 -13.70
CA ASN A 90 -1.65 -2.95 -15.09
C ASN A 90 -1.95 -1.69 -15.92
N ASP A 91 -2.23 -0.57 -15.27
CA ASP A 91 -2.49 0.74 -15.87
C ASP A 91 -2.11 1.84 -14.88
N THR A 92 -2.22 3.09 -15.33
CA THR A 92 -1.66 4.27 -14.68
C THR A 92 -2.49 4.73 -13.48
N ILE A 93 -1.82 4.96 -12.35
CA ILE A 93 -2.37 5.70 -11.21
C ILE A 93 -2.21 7.20 -11.45
N TYR A 94 -3.30 7.94 -11.33
CA TYR A 94 -3.35 9.39 -11.41
C TYR A 94 -3.63 10.02 -10.04
N ILE A 95 -4.45 9.35 -9.21
CA ILE A 95 -5.00 9.90 -7.97
C ILE A 95 -4.77 8.90 -6.84
N LEU A 96 -4.20 9.38 -5.73
CA LEU A 96 -4.20 8.64 -4.47
C LEU A 96 -5.47 9.00 -3.66
N PRO A 97 -6.16 8.02 -3.06
CA PRO A 97 -7.39 8.28 -2.32
C PRO A 97 -7.11 8.86 -0.92
N GLU A 98 -8.07 9.59 -0.36
CA GLU A 98 -7.95 10.24 0.96
C GLU A 98 -7.93 9.24 2.13
N ASN A 99 -8.28 7.98 1.91
CA ASN A 99 -8.13 6.95 2.94
C ASN A 99 -6.72 6.31 2.93
N ILE A 100 -5.79 6.74 2.06
CA ILE A 100 -4.44 6.14 2.00
C ILE A 100 -3.69 6.23 3.34
N GLY A 101 -3.99 7.23 4.16
CA GLY A 101 -3.49 7.35 5.54
C GLY A 101 -3.81 6.15 6.44
N ASN A 102 -4.83 5.35 6.11
CA ASN A 102 -5.19 4.14 6.87
C ASN A 102 -4.10 3.06 6.81
N TRP A 103 -3.17 3.14 5.84
CA TRP A 103 -1.99 2.29 5.75
C TRP A 103 -0.91 2.63 6.79
N THR A 104 -1.32 2.75 8.06
CA THR A 104 -0.47 3.00 9.22
C THR A 104 0.60 1.91 9.43
N GLY A 105 0.39 0.73 8.84
CA GLY A 105 1.34 -0.37 8.82
C GLY A 105 2.29 -0.39 7.62
N MET A 106 2.18 0.50 6.63
CA MET A 106 3.03 0.44 5.44
C MET A 106 4.50 0.67 5.80
N ALA A 107 5.41 -0.18 5.33
CA ALA A 107 6.85 0.01 5.47
C ALA A 107 7.47 0.58 4.19
N SER A 108 7.07 0.06 3.03
CA SER A 108 7.59 0.53 1.75
C SER A 108 6.53 0.60 0.67
N LEU A 109 6.45 1.76 0.01
CA LEU A 109 5.49 2.05 -1.03
C LEU A 109 6.23 2.46 -2.30
N TYR A 110 5.96 1.75 -3.39
CA TYR A 110 6.56 1.99 -4.70
C TYR A 110 5.47 2.39 -5.69
N LEU A 111 5.56 3.61 -6.21
CA LEU A 111 4.59 4.25 -7.10
C LEU A 111 5.25 4.85 -8.35
N GLU A 112 6.45 4.39 -8.71
CA GLU A 112 7.22 4.96 -9.80
C GLU A 112 6.49 4.83 -11.15
N TRP A 113 6.81 5.72 -12.08
CA TRP A 113 6.32 5.66 -13.47
C TRP A 113 4.81 5.81 -13.63
N ASN A 114 4.13 6.39 -12.64
CA ASN A 114 2.72 6.74 -12.72
C ASN A 114 2.54 8.20 -13.19
N ARG A 115 1.36 8.78 -12.98
CA ARG A 115 1.04 10.19 -13.28
C ARG A 115 0.39 10.87 -12.10
N ILE A 116 0.88 10.56 -10.90
CA ILE A 116 0.38 11.15 -9.65
C ILE A 116 0.86 12.61 -9.58
N SER A 117 -0.08 13.53 -9.36
CA SER A 117 0.21 14.97 -9.26
C SER A 117 0.32 15.48 -7.82
N ASP A 118 -0.37 14.83 -6.89
CA ASP A 118 -0.55 15.32 -5.53
C ASP A 118 -0.63 14.15 -4.53
N LEU A 119 -0.17 14.43 -3.30
CA LEU A 119 -0.39 13.56 -2.14
C LEU A 119 -1.63 14.07 -1.37
N PRO A 120 -2.58 13.20 -0.97
CA PRO A 120 -3.72 13.60 -0.14
C PRO A 120 -3.27 14.03 1.26
N GLU A 121 -4.11 14.76 2.00
CA GLU A 121 -3.76 15.29 3.33
C GLU A 121 -3.42 14.17 4.33
N SER A 122 -4.25 13.12 4.31
CA SER A 122 -4.07 11.87 5.05
C SER A 122 -2.79 11.11 4.73
N PHE A 123 -2.06 11.43 3.64
CA PHE A 123 -0.79 10.77 3.36
C PHE A 123 0.19 10.94 4.53
N SER A 124 0.09 12.06 5.24
CA SER A 124 0.88 12.34 6.43
C SER A 124 0.57 11.46 7.65
N ASP A 125 -0.52 10.69 7.62
CA ASP A 125 -0.92 9.72 8.67
C ASP A 125 -0.26 8.34 8.51
N MET A 126 0.49 8.13 7.41
CA MET A 126 1.22 6.88 7.15
C MET A 126 2.50 6.77 8.00
N GLU A 127 2.38 6.93 9.32
CA GLU A 127 3.51 7.03 10.26
C GLU A 127 4.48 5.85 10.20
N GLY A 128 4.02 4.67 9.76
CA GLY A 128 4.88 3.48 9.60
C GLY A 128 5.84 3.52 8.40
N LEU A 129 5.65 4.45 7.46
CA LEU A 129 6.33 4.48 6.17
C LEU A 129 7.83 4.78 6.33
N GLN A 130 8.67 3.88 5.80
CA GLN A 130 10.13 3.97 5.91
C GLN A 130 10.79 4.21 4.56
N SER A 131 10.22 3.70 3.47
CA SER A 131 10.76 3.89 2.13
C SER A 131 9.64 4.26 1.17
N PHE A 132 9.82 5.37 0.48
CA PHE A 132 8.84 5.88 -0.47
C PHE A 132 9.50 6.18 -1.80
N TYR A 133 9.03 5.51 -2.85
CA TYR A 133 9.46 5.70 -4.21
C TYR A 133 8.29 6.25 -5.02
N ILE A 134 8.38 7.51 -5.45
CA ILE A 134 7.38 8.15 -6.30
C ILE A 134 8.06 8.92 -7.45
N ASN A 135 9.27 8.53 -7.80
CA ASN A 135 9.99 9.09 -8.95
C ASN A 135 9.31 8.77 -10.28
N ASN A 136 9.55 9.61 -11.28
CA ASN A 136 8.88 9.54 -12.59
C ASN A 136 7.36 9.66 -12.47
N ASN A 137 6.91 10.69 -11.76
CA ASN A 137 5.52 11.12 -11.69
C ASN A 137 5.45 12.60 -12.09
N VAL A 138 4.35 13.28 -11.76
CA VAL A 138 4.14 14.71 -12.00
C VAL A 138 3.84 15.45 -10.70
N VAL A 139 4.44 15.00 -9.59
CA VAL A 139 4.17 15.55 -8.26
C VAL A 139 4.63 17.00 -8.19
N THR A 140 3.70 17.90 -7.89
CA THR A 140 3.98 19.35 -7.86
C THR A 140 4.24 19.88 -6.45
N SER A 141 3.73 19.19 -5.42
CA SER A 141 3.90 19.53 -4.01
C SER A 141 3.87 18.28 -3.11
N LEU A 142 4.59 18.33 -1.99
CA LEU A 142 4.55 17.31 -0.93
C LEU A 142 3.49 17.61 0.15
N GLY A 143 2.84 18.77 0.07
CA GLY A 143 1.98 19.29 1.13
C GLY A 143 2.76 19.75 2.37
N ASP A 144 2.09 20.47 3.28
CA ASP A 144 2.75 21.07 4.45
C ASP A 144 3.02 20.05 5.57
N SER A 145 2.45 18.84 5.51
CA SER A 145 2.49 17.84 6.58
C SER A 145 3.43 16.66 6.32
N ILE A 146 4.26 16.69 5.26
CA ILE A 146 5.17 15.58 4.95
C ILE A 146 6.11 15.23 6.12
N GLY A 147 6.44 16.23 6.95
CA GLY A 147 7.23 16.07 8.17
C GLY A 147 6.67 15.11 9.23
N ASN A 148 5.39 14.74 9.14
CA ASN A 148 4.78 13.75 10.04
C ASN A 148 5.24 12.32 9.73
N LEU A 149 5.85 12.08 8.57
CA LEU A 149 6.44 10.79 8.21
C LEU A 149 7.81 10.61 8.87
N PHE A 150 7.88 10.76 10.19
CA PHE A 150 9.14 10.82 10.94
C PHE A 150 9.94 9.51 10.87
N ASN A 151 9.34 8.37 10.48
CA ASN A 151 10.04 7.10 10.25
C ASN A 151 10.65 6.96 8.84
N LEU A 152 10.43 7.93 7.95
CA LEU A 152 10.93 7.87 6.59
C LEU A 152 12.46 7.91 6.59
N TYR A 153 13.05 6.86 6.02
CA TYR A 153 14.49 6.66 5.92
C TYR A 153 15.01 6.89 4.49
N PHE A 154 14.18 6.52 3.50
CA PHE A 154 14.48 6.66 2.08
C PHE A 154 13.31 7.33 1.36
N LEU A 155 13.61 8.37 0.58
CA LEU A 155 12.65 9.10 -0.24
C LEU A 155 13.22 9.36 -1.64
N ASP A 156 12.59 8.80 -2.66
CA ASP A 156 12.89 9.10 -4.05
C ASP A 156 11.75 9.88 -4.71
N LEU A 157 12.06 11.14 -5.01
CA LEU A 157 11.23 12.13 -5.66
C LEU A 157 11.81 12.57 -7.02
N GLY A 158 12.81 11.88 -7.55
CA GLY A 158 13.43 12.26 -8.82
C GLY A 158 12.44 12.25 -9.98
N TYR A 159 12.68 13.08 -11.00
CA TYR A 159 11.77 13.20 -12.16
C TYR A 159 10.32 13.48 -11.75
N ASN A 160 10.11 14.59 -11.06
CA ASN A 160 8.80 15.15 -10.71
C ASN A 160 8.77 16.64 -11.06
N GLU A 161 7.77 17.38 -10.59
CA GLU A 161 7.56 18.79 -10.89
C GLU A 161 7.61 19.68 -9.64
N LEU A 162 8.29 19.23 -8.58
CA LEU A 162 8.37 19.97 -7.31
C LEU A 162 9.07 21.31 -7.52
N ALA A 163 8.41 22.40 -7.11
CA ALA A 163 8.98 23.75 -7.14
C ALA A 163 9.72 24.11 -5.84
N SER A 164 9.38 23.44 -4.74
CA SER A 164 9.98 23.67 -3.43
C SER A 164 9.80 22.46 -2.53
N ILE A 165 10.54 22.46 -1.43
CA ILE A 165 10.40 21.52 -0.32
C ILE A 165 9.82 22.31 0.88
N PRO A 166 8.75 21.81 1.53
CA PRO A 166 8.11 22.50 2.66
C PRO A 166 9.01 22.55 3.89
N GLU A 167 8.81 23.52 4.79
CA GLU A 167 9.61 23.65 6.02
C GLU A 167 9.50 22.43 6.93
N SER A 168 8.33 21.77 6.96
CA SER A 168 8.09 20.54 7.73
C SER A 168 8.98 19.39 7.32
N PHE A 169 9.60 19.43 6.14
CA PHE A 169 10.58 18.43 5.70
C PHE A 169 11.77 18.32 6.68
N CYS A 170 12.09 19.39 7.40
CA CYS A 170 13.10 19.37 8.48
C CYS A 170 12.75 18.43 9.64
N ASN A 171 11.48 18.01 9.78
CA ASN A 171 11.03 17.07 10.81
C ASN A 171 11.28 15.60 10.42
N LEU A 172 11.70 15.32 9.18
CA LEU A 172 12.08 13.98 8.71
C LEU A 172 13.45 13.56 9.27
N THR A 173 13.55 13.47 10.59
CA THR A 173 14.81 13.29 11.33
C THR A 173 15.50 11.94 11.08
N ASN A 174 14.78 10.93 10.58
CA ASN A 174 15.35 9.63 10.21
C ASN A 174 15.76 9.54 8.72
N LEU A 175 15.47 10.57 7.91
CA LEU A 175 15.73 10.54 6.48
C LEU A 175 17.24 10.53 6.21
N THR A 176 17.70 9.45 5.59
CA THR A 176 19.12 9.23 5.29
C THR A 176 19.40 9.34 3.80
N TYR A 177 18.43 8.93 2.97
CA TYR A 177 18.56 8.94 1.51
C TYR A 177 17.43 9.76 0.90
N LEU A 178 17.83 10.80 0.16
CA LEU A 178 16.91 11.71 -0.51
C LEU A 178 17.36 11.93 -1.95
N TRP A 179 16.50 11.61 -2.89
CA TRP A 179 16.71 11.89 -4.31
C TRP A 179 15.68 12.92 -4.79
N LEU A 180 16.19 14.04 -5.31
CA LEU A 180 15.39 15.19 -5.78
C LEU A 180 15.76 15.64 -7.19
N PHE A 181 16.62 14.89 -7.87
CA PHE A 181 17.14 15.28 -9.17
C PHE A 181 16.02 15.37 -10.22
N ASN A 182 16.14 16.31 -11.15
CA ASN A 182 15.13 16.59 -12.19
C ASN A 182 13.75 16.94 -11.60
N ASN A 183 13.73 17.96 -10.75
CA ASN A 183 12.56 18.74 -10.36
C ASN A 183 12.72 20.18 -10.86
N ASN A 184 11.73 21.05 -10.64
CA ASN A 184 11.68 22.43 -11.15
C ASN A 184 12.59 23.41 -10.39
#